data_AF-D8PUL1-F1
#
_entry.id   AF-D8PUL1-F1
#
_cell.length_a   1.000
_cell.length_b   1.000
_cell.length_c   1.000
_cell.angle_alpha   90.00
_cell.angle_beta   90.00
_cell.angle_gamma   90.00
#
_symmetry.space_group_name_H-M   'P 1'
#
loop_
_entity.id
_entity.type
_entity.pdbx_description
1 polymer ?
#
loop_
_entity_poly.entity_id
_entity_poly.type
_entity_poly.pdbx_seq_one_letter_code
_entity_poly.pdbx_strand_id
1 'polypeptide(L)'
;MDFELSDHDFYNTVLLDSTSHRAAYRTSTKLFQVGKRSTTLYRAAPDQPSGEVLIGTVMLRAFSSHEVVVNGRDVTPVRMGLFSRSETWLASDGRQYKWKVDPGVFTLVDDQTKEMIALFERHFFSTNKLCILPKGMHFVDEIVATVIYMDRVKRRRDRKESTI
;
A
#
# COMPACT_ATOMS: atom_id res chain seq x y z
N MET A 1 14.41 -5.29 0.13
CA MET A 1 13.46 -6.41 0.03
C MET A 1 12.49 -6.05 -1.04
N ASP A 2 12.35 -6.93 -2.02
CA ASP A 2 11.60 -6.63 -3.23
C ASP A 2 10.42 -7.58 -3.31
N PHE A 3 9.27 -7.02 -3.69
CA PHE A 3 8.04 -7.77 -3.89
C PHE A 3 7.56 -7.62 -5.32
N GLU A 4 7.06 -8.72 -5.88
CA GLU A 4 6.35 -8.78 -7.14
C GLU A 4 4.88 -9.13 -6.86
N LEU A 5 3.95 -8.38 -7.45
CA LEU A 5 2.54 -8.70 -7.33
C LEU A 5 2.20 -9.84 -8.30
N SER A 6 1.46 -10.85 -7.85
CA SER A 6 0.97 -11.92 -8.76
C SER A 6 -0.06 -11.42 -9.78
N ASP A 7 -0.60 -10.22 -9.61
CA ASP A 7 -1.60 -9.59 -10.47
C ASP A 7 -1.24 -8.10 -10.70
N HIS A 8 -1.85 -7.46 -11.70
CA HIS A 8 -1.66 -6.05 -12.03
C HIS A 8 -2.27 -5.08 -11.00
N ASP A 9 -2.92 -5.59 -9.97
CA ASP A 9 -3.47 -4.78 -8.91
C ASP A 9 -3.48 -5.42 -7.53
N PHE A 10 -3.79 -4.59 -6.53
CA PHE A 10 -3.84 -5.00 -5.15
C PHE A 10 -5.20 -5.60 -4.72
N TYR A 11 -6.11 -5.92 -5.65
CA TYR A 11 -7.36 -6.59 -5.33
C TYR A 11 -7.16 -8.11 -5.41
N ASN A 12 -7.29 -8.80 -4.27
CA ASN A 12 -7.22 -10.26 -4.23
C ASN A 12 -5.91 -10.79 -4.83
N THR A 13 -4.77 -10.21 -4.43
CA THR A 13 -3.45 -10.52 -5.00
C THR A 13 -2.51 -11.10 -3.95
N VAL A 14 -1.41 -11.68 -4.41
CA VAL A 14 -0.30 -12.13 -3.57
C VAL A 14 0.92 -11.28 -3.89
N LEU A 15 1.60 -10.78 -2.85
CA LEU A 15 2.91 -10.18 -2.99
C LEU A 15 3.93 -11.29 -2.74
N LEU A 16 4.66 -11.64 -3.79
CA LEU A 16 5.73 -12.61 -3.77
C LEU A 16 7.04 -11.91 -3.43
N ASP A 17 7.83 -12.47 -2.53
CA ASP A 17 9.23 -12.05 -2.35
C ASP A 17 9.99 -12.37 -3.66
N SER A 18 10.61 -11.35 -4.26
CA SER A 18 11.25 -11.48 -5.58
C SER A 18 12.49 -12.38 -5.58
N THR A 19 13.10 -12.64 -4.42
CA THR A 19 14.30 -13.49 -4.32
C THR A 19 13.91 -14.95 -4.13
N SER A 20 12.92 -15.22 -3.29
CA SER A 20 12.50 -16.58 -2.94
C SER A 20 11.31 -17.09 -3.76
N HIS A 21 10.60 -16.20 -4.46
CA HIS A 21 9.32 -16.44 -5.14
C HIS A 21 8.24 -17.04 -4.23
N ARG A 22 8.36 -16.85 -2.91
CA ARG A 22 7.37 -17.30 -1.92
C ARG A 22 6.39 -16.17 -1.62
N ALA A 23 5.16 -16.55 -1.30
CA ALA A 23 4.15 -15.61 -0.82
C ALA A 23 4.62 -14.96 0.48
N ALA A 24 4.76 -13.64 0.47
CA ALA A 24 5.06 -12.85 1.66
C ALA A 24 3.80 -12.20 2.22
N TYR A 25 2.95 -11.66 1.35
CA TYR A 25 1.66 -11.08 1.73
C TYR A 25 0.56 -11.53 0.79
N ARG A 26 -0.67 -11.49 1.30
CA ARG A 26 -1.90 -11.71 0.54
C ARG A 26 -2.90 -10.62 0.84
N THR A 27 -3.57 -10.11 -0.18
CA THR A 27 -4.69 -9.20 -0.01
C THR A 27 -6.00 -9.93 -0.28
N SER A 28 -7.04 -9.58 0.47
CA SER A 28 -8.41 -10.03 0.19
C SER A 28 -9.33 -8.81 0.18
N THR A 29 -9.99 -8.55 -0.94
CA THR A 29 -10.90 -7.43 -1.11
C THR A 29 -12.33 -7.90 -1.13
N LYS A 30 -13.12 -7.42 -0.17
CA LYS A 30 -14.56 -7.60 -0.18
C LYS A 30 -15.23 -6.38 -0.76
N LEU A 31 -16.07 -6.59 -1.78
CA LEU A 31 -16.96 -5.57 -2.31
C LEU A 31 -18.20 -5.52 -1.42
N PHE A 32 -18.41 -4.41 -0.71
CA PHE A 32 -19.64 -4.20 0.07
C PHE A 32 -20.66 -3.41 -0.76
N GLN A 33 -21.89 -3.26 -0.24
CA GLN A 33 -22.92 -2.41 -0.84
C GLN A 33 -22.35 -1.03 -1.25
N VAL A 34 -22.83 -0.55 -2.41
CA VAL A 34 -22.55 0.72 -3.11
C VAL A 34 -21.39 1.55 -2.53
N GLY A 35 -20.21 1.42 -3.13
CA GLY A 35 -19.09 2.36 -2.97
C GLY A 35 -18.07 2.06 -1.86
N LYS A 36 -18.32 1.06 -1.01
CA LYS A 36 -17.36 0.64 0.03
C LYS A 36 -16.51 -0.54 -0.46
N ARG A 37 -15.19 -0.35 -0.48
CA ARG A 37 -14.20 -1.42 -0.72
C ARG A 37 -13.30 -1.51 0.49
N SER A 38 -13.28 -2.68 1.13
CA SER A 38 -12.33 -2.98 2.20
C SER A 38 -11.39 -4.07 1.74
N THR A 39 -10.13 -3.91 2.08
CA THR A 39 -9.10 -4.90 1.82
C THR A 39 -8.38 -5.27 3.07
N THR A 40 -8.37 -6.55 3.32
CA THR A 40 -7.66 -7.17 4.41
C THR A 40 -6.29 -7.60 3.90
N LEU A 41 -5.26 -7.28 4.68
CA LEU A 41 -3.86 -7.64 4.42
C LEU A 41 -3.46 -8.76 5.39
N TYR A 42 -2.94 -9.84 4.82
CA TYR A 42 -2.40 -10.98 5.54
C TYR A 42 -0.92 -11.11 5.23
N ARG A 43 -0.13 -11.53 6.21
CA ARG A 43 1.29 -11.90 6.05
C ARG A 43 1.44 -13.41 6.20
N ALA A 44 2.31 -14.01 5.39
CA ALA A 44 2.64 -15.43 5.52
C ALA A 44 3.24 -15.72 6.91
N ALA A 45 2.71 -16.74 7.56
CA ALA A 45 3.11 -17.17 8.90
C ALA A 45 3.05 -18.71 8.94
N PRO A 46 4.12 -19.41 8.50
CA PRO A 46 4.11 -20.87 8.33
C PRO A 46 3.96 -21.63 9.66
N ASP A 47 4.21 -20.95 10.77
CA ASP A 47 4.01 -21.43 12.14
C ASP A 47 2.54 -21.38 12.60
N GLN A 48 1.67 -20.66 11.90
CA GLN A 48 0.25 -20.56 12.22
C GLN A 48 -0.58 -21.66 11.53
N PRO A 49 -1.67 -22.16 12.15
CA PRO A 49 -2.53 -23.18 11.53
C PRO A 49 -3.13 -22.74 10.19
N SER A 50 -3.43 -21.45 10.03
CA SER A 50 -3.91 -20.85 8.78
C SER A 50 -2.81 -20.65 7.73
N GLY A 51 -1.53 -20.75 8.10
CA GLY A 51 -0.38 -20.38 7.27
C GLY A 51 -0.20 -18.87 7.09
N GLU A 52 -1.04 -18.05 7.72
CA GLU A 52 -1.03 -16.60 7.58
C GLU A 52 -1.58 -15.90 8.82
N VAL A 53 -1.18 -14.64 9.03
CA VAL A 53 -1.64 -13.77 10.11
C VAL A 53 -2.27 -12.50 9.54
N LEU A 54 -3.37 -12.05 10.14
CA LEU A 54 -4.00 -10.76 9.82
C LEU A 54 -3.10 -9.63 10.29
N ILE A 55 -2.70 -8.75 9.36
CA ILE A 55 -1.84 -7.59 9.64
C ILE A 55 -2.63 -6.29 9.67
N GLY A 56 -3.59 -6.12 8.75
CA GLY A 56 -4.25 -4.83 8.65
C GLY A 56 -5.42 -4.78 7.67
N THR A 57 -6.02 -3.60 7.61
CA THR A 57 -7.16 -3.31 6.75
C THR A 57 -7.01 -1.95 6.08
N VAL A 58 -7.26 -1.91 4.77
CA VAL A 58 -7.34 -0.71 3.93
C VAL A 58 -8.79 -0.52 3.50
N MET A 59 -9.46 0.50 4.03
CA MET A 59 -10.85 0.80 3.75
C MET A 59 -10.99 2.15 3.06
N LEU A 60 -11.47 2.11 1.81
CA LEU A 60 -11.75 3.32 1.05
C LEU A 60 -13.25 3.57 0.98
N ARG A 61 -13.70 4.62 1.67
CA ARG A 61 -15.09 5.06 1.70
C ARG A 61 -15.35 6.15 0.66
N ALA A 62 -16.59 6.29 0.19
CA ALA A 62 -16.97 7.26 -0.85
C ALA A 62 -17.32 8.64 -0.27
N PHE A 63 -17.96 8.66 0.91
CA PHE A 63 -18.53 9.86 1.54
C PHE A 63 -17.98 10.13 2.95
N SER A 64 -16.91 9.44 3.33
CA SER A 64 -16.25 9.64 4.63
C SER A 64 -14.75 9.40 4.50
N SER A 65 -14.02 9.68 5.59
CA SER A 65 -12.59 9.44 5.68
C SER A 65 -12.22 8.01 5.33
N HIS A 66 -11.10 7.87 4.62
CA HIS A 66 -10.45 6.59 4.40
C HIS A 66 -9.79 6.13 5.70
N GLU A 67 -9.46 4.85 5.77
CA GLU A 67 -8.86 4.26 6.96
C GLU A 67 -7.88 3.17 6.55
N VAL A 68 -6.66 3.23 7.09
CA VAL A 68 -5.60 2.24 6.94
C VAL A 68 -5.11 1.88 8.34
N VAL A 69 -5.46 0.68 8.79
CA VAL A 69 -5.04 0.18 10.11
C VAL A 69 -4.08 -0.98 9.93
N VAL A 70 -2.94 -0.92 10.60
CA VAL A 70 -1.90 -1.96 10.60
C VAL A 70 -1.51 -2.26 12.04
N ASN A 71 -1.57 -3.53 12.44
CA ASN A 71 -1.24 -3.98 13.80
C ASN A 71 -1.94 -3.14 14.88
N GLY A 72 -3.20 -2.74 14.63
CA GLY A 72 -4.01 -1.92 15.52
C GLY A 72 -3.71 -0.41 15.51
N ARG A 73 -2.78 0.08 14.68
CA ARG A 73 -2.44 1.50 14.54
C ARG A 73 -3.02 2.08 13.26
N ASP A 74 -3.60 3.27 13.35
CA ASP A 74 -4.00 4.06 12.18
C ASP A 74 -2.76 4.68 11.55
N VAL A 75 -2.49 4.30 10.30
CA VAL A 75 -1.39 4.79 9.45
C VAL A 75 -1.93 5.39 8.16
N THR A 76 -3.17 5.90 8.18
CA THR A 76 -3.84 6.47 7.01
C THR A 76 -3.04 7.65 6.44
N PRO A 77 -2.59 7.57 5.16
CA PRO A 77 -1.97 8.71 4.52
C PRO A 77 -2.93 9.87 4.35
N VAL A 78 -2.44 11.07 4.63
CA VAL A 78 -3.19 12.32 4.58
C VAL A 78 -2.62 13.21 3.49
N ARG A 79 -3.51 13.78 2.69
CA ARG A 79 -3.14 14.71 1.64
C ARG A 79 -2.73 16.07 2.20
N MET A 80 -1.54 16.55 1.84
CA MET A 80 -0.98 17.81 2.34
C MET A 80 -1.47 19.08 1.60
N GLY A 81 -2.50 18.99 0.75
CA GLY A 81 -3.07 20.15 0.06
C GLY A 81 -4.00 19.80 -1.11
N LEU A 82 -4.85 20.75 -1.53
CA LEU A 82 -5.91 20.53 -2.53
C LEU A 82 -5.41 20.10 -3.93
N PHE A 83 -4.17 20.45 -4.28
CA PHE A 83 -3.55 20.10 -5.57
C PHE A 83 -2.38 19.12 -5.42
N SER A 84 -1.99 18.77 -4.19
CA SER A 84 -0.86 17.86 -3.98
C SER A 84 -1.24 16.44 -4.39
N ARG A 85 -0.36 15.74 -5.10
CA ARG A 85 -0.50 14.30 -5.35
C ARG A 85 0.18 13.46 -4.26
N SER A 86 0.89 14.10 -3.34
CA SER A 86 1.59 13.45 -2.25
C SER A 86 0.74 13.32 -0.99
N GLU A 87 0.96 12.25 -0.25
CA GLU A 87 0.30 11.98 1.02
C GLU A 87 1.32 11.59 2.08
N THR A 88 1.12 12.06 3.31
CA THR A 88 2.03 11.85 4.45
C THR A 88 1.36 11.03 5.54
N TRP A 89 2.14 10.28 6.29
CA TRP A 89 1.64 9.47 7.41
C TRP A 89 2.74 9.30 8.47
N LEU A 90 2.33 8.94 9.68
CA LEU A 90 3.22 8.70 10.81
C LEU A 90 3.39 7.19 11.00
N ALA A 91 4.61 6.68 10.91
CA ALA A 91 4.88 5.26 11.10
C ALA A 91 5.01 4.87 12.58
N SER A 92 5.09 3.57 12.85
CA SER A 92 5.31 3.02 14.20
C SER A 92 6.62 3.45 14.85
N ASP A 93 7.63 3.83 14.09
CA ASP A 93 8.91 4.34 14.60
C ASP A 93 8.88 5.82 15.03
N GLY A 94 7.71 6.47 14.93
CA GLY A 94 7.50 7.86 15.30
C GLY A 94 7.96 8.87 14.25
N ARG A 95 8.38 8.43 13.05
CA ARG A 95 8.79 9.32 11.96
C ARG A 95 7.67 9.51 10.94
N GLN A 96 7.70 10.67 10.29
CA GLN A 96 6.77 11.01 9.24
C GLN A 96 7.36 10.65 7.87
N TYR A 97 6.57 9.94 7.08
CA TYR A 97 6.93 9.54 5.72
C TYR A 97 5.96 10.12 4.71
N LYS A 98 6.44 10.29 3.47
CA LYS A 98 5.69 10.90 2.38
C LYS A 98 5.73 10.04 1.13
N TRP A 99 4.56 9.61 0.66
CA TRP A 99 4.41 9.07 -0.67
C TRP A 99 4.38 10.21 -1.69
N LYS A 100 5.32 10.19 -2.63
CA LYS A 100 5.30 10.99 -3.87
C LYS A 100 4.68 10.13 -4.97
N VAL A 101 3.89 10.77 -5.83
CA VAL A 101 3.12 10.09 -6.88
C VAL A 101 3.45 10.72 -8.22
N ASP A 102 4.12 9.93 -9.05
CA ASP A 102 4.47 10.23 -10.42
C ASP A 102 3.72 9.26 -11.36
N PRO A 103 3.66 9.52 -12.68
CA PRO A 103 3.02 8.60 -13.62
C PRO A 103 3.66 7.20 -13.57
N GLY A 104 2.89 6.22 -13.07
CA GLY A 104 3.34 4.83 -12.97
C GLY A 104 4.29 4.52 -11.81
N VAL A 105 4.66 5.50 -10.98
CA VAL A 105 5.66 5.32 -9.92
C VAL A 105 5.21 5.99 -8.61
N PHE A 106 5.32 5.27 -7.49
CA PHE A 106 5.19 5.85 -6.15
C PHE A 106 6.49 5.74 -5.39
N THR A 107 6.95 6.84 -4.80
CA THR A 107 8.20 6.89 -4.04
C THR A 107 7.91 7.28 -2.61
N LEU A 108 8.25 6.42 -1.66
CA LEU A 108 8.19 6.74 -0.23
C LEU A 108 9.51 7.38 0.18
N VAL A 109 9.43 8.54 0.82
CA VAL A 109 10.59 9.21 1.41
C VAL A 109 10.36 9.51 2.88
N ASP A 110 11.43 9.53 3.67
CA ASP A 110 11.44 10.16 4.99
C ASP A 110 11.20 11.67 4.81
N ASP A 111 10.21 12.23 5.50
CA ASP A 111 9.85 13.64 5.28
C ASP A 111 10.87 14.61 5.90
N GLN A 112 11.71 14.18 6.84
CA GLN A 112 12.76 15.03 7.38
C GLN A 112 14.02 14.95 6.53
N THR A 113 14.53 13.74 6.29
CA THR A 113 15.82 13.54 5.61
C THR A 113 15.72 13.54 4.08
N LYS A 114 14.50 13.39 3.55
CA LYS A 114 14.20 13.21 2.11
C LYS A 114 14.81 11.96 1.48
N GLU A 115 15.37 11.07 2.29
CA GLU A 115 15.91 9.80 1.83
C GLU A 115 14.79 8.89 1.34
N MET A 116 15.08 8.14 0.28
CA MET A 116 14.16 7.13 -0.24
C MET A 116 14.09 5.94 0.72
N ILE A 117 12.87 5.44 0.92
CA ILE A 117 12.56 4.31 1.80
C ILE A 117 11.98 3.15 0.99
N ALA A 118 11.10 3.45 0.04
CA ALA A 118 10.51 2.45 -0.83
C ALA A 118 10.14 3.06 -2.19
N LEU A 119 10.04 2.19 -3.19
CA LEU A 119 9.66 2.51 -4.55
C LEU A 119 8.65 1.47 -5.03
N PHE A 120 7.51 1.92 -5.53
CA PHE A 120 6.55 1.07 -6.21
C PHE A 120 6.46 1.46 -7.68
N GLU A 121 6.68 0.49 -8.55
CA GLU A 121 6.60 0.67 -9.99
C GLU A 121 5.44 -0.13 -10.55
N ARG A 122 4.61 0.57 -11.31
CA ARG A 122 3.49 0.00 -12.02
C ARG A 122 3.86 -0.19 -13.47
N HIS A 123 3.80 -1.42 -13.93
CA HIS A 123 4.15 -1.80 -15.29
C HIS A 123 2.91 -2.28 -16.04
N PHE A 124 2.80 -1.89 -17.32
CA PHE A 124 1.68 -2.29 -18.18
C PHE A 124 1.88 -3.68 -18.80
N PHE A 125 3.13 -4.03 -19.12
CA PHE A 125 3.50 -5.25 -19.84
C PHE A 125 4.31 -6.23 -18.98
N SER A 126 4.56 -5.88 -17.73
CA SER A 126 5.28 -6.72 -16.77
C SER A 126 4.66 -6.61 -15.38
N THR A 127 5.18 -7.41 -14.47
CA THR A 127 4.73 -7.49 -13.09
C THR A 127 5.01 -6.20 -12.34
N ASN A 128 4.03 -5.69 -11.59
CA ASN A 128 4.23 -4.55 -10.70
C ASN A 128 5.19 -4.92 -9.58
N LYS A 129 6.04 -3.98 -9.17
CA LYS A 129 7.11 -4.23 -8.20
C LYS A 129 7.09 -3.22 -7.06
N LEU A 130 7.33 -3.69 -5.84
CA LEU A 130 7.56 -2.87 -4.65
C LEU A 130 8.96 -3.17 -4.13
N CYS A 131 9.89 -2.23 -4.23
CA CYS A 131 11.21 -2.29 -3.63
C CYS A 131 11.20 -1.53 -2.30
N ILE A 132 11.60 -2.17 -1.21
CA ILE A 132 11.77 -1.56 0.11
C ILE A 132 13.25 -1.58 0.47
N LEU A 133 13.81 -0.40 0.73
CA LEU A 133 15.21 -0.25 1.10
C LEU A 133 15.44 -0.65 2.56
N PRO A 134 16.70 -0.97 2.98
CA PRO A 134 17.00 -1.43 4.34
C PRO A 134 16.43 -0.53 5.45
N LYS A 135 16.38 0.79 5.22
CA LYS A 135 15.84 1.78 6.17
C LYS A 135 14.32 1.67 6.41
N GLY A 136 13.58 0.99 5.53
CA GLY A 136 12.14 0.73 5.67
C GLY A 136 11.81 -0.63 6.27
N MET A 137 12.82 -1.46 6.58
CA MET A 137 12.61 -2.87 6.91
C MET A 137 11.92 -3.10 8.26
N HIS A 138 12.01 -2.16 9.20
CA HIS A 138 11.39 -2.31 10.53
C HIS A 138 9.88 -2.03 10.55
N PHE A 139 9.30 -1.50 9.46
CA PHE A 139 7.86 -1.18 9.36
C PHE A 139 7.26 -1.58 8.01
N VAL A 140 7.75 -2.68 7.43
CA VAL A 140 7.35 -3.19 6.10
C VAL A 140 5.84 -3.37 5.98
N ASP A 141 5.18 -3.90 7.02
CA ASP A 141 3.73 -4.09 7.05
C ASP A 141 2.97 -2.79 6.72
N GLU A 142 3.44 -1.67 7.27
CA GLU A 142 2.85 -0.34 7.09
C GLU A 142 3.13 0.20 5.68
N ILE A 143 4.34 -0.04 5.14
CA ILE A 143 4.68 0.31 3.75
C ILE A 143 3.77 -0.43 2.77
N VAL A 144 3.57 -1.74 2.97
CA VAL A 144 2.71 -2.57 2.12
C VAL A 144 1.25 -2.09 2.20
N ALA A 145 0.73 -1.84 3.40
CA ALA A 145 -0.64 -1.35 3.55
C ALA A 145 -0.84 0.04 2.92
N THR A 146 0.10 0.96 3.13
CA THR A 146 -0.01 2.32 2.60
C THR A 146 0.18 2.39 1.10
N VAL A 147 1.04 1.56 0.48
CA VAL A 147 1.13 1.51 -0.99
C VAL A 147 -0.15 0.95 -1.64
N ILE A 148 -0.79 -0.05 -1.01
CA ILE A 148 -2.12 -0.55 -1.43
C ILE A 148 -3.15 0.59 -1.42
N TYR A 149 -3.14 1.39 -0.35
CA TYR A 149 -3.97 2.57 -0.25
C TYR A 149 -3.68 3.58 -1.37
N MET A 150 -2.41 3.91 -1.61
CA MET A 150 -1.99 4.90 -2.61
C MET A 150 -2.41 4.50 -4.04
N ASP A 151 -2.19 3.24 -4.44
CA ASP A 151 -2.60 2.73 -5.76
C ASP A 151 -4.11 2.91 -5.98
N ARG A 152 -4.90 2.58 -4.97
CA ARG A 152 -6.36 2.63 -5.07
C ARG A 152 -6.91 4.04 -5.08
N VAL A 153 -6.36 4.92 -4.25
CA VAL A 153 -6.73 6.33 -4.25
C VAL A 153 -6.39 6.96 -5.60
N LYS A 154 -5.21 6.66 -6.16
CA LYS A 154 -4.84 7.11 -7.52
C LYS A 154 -5.83 6.61 -8.56
N ARG A 155 -6.15 5.32 -8.61
CA ARG A 155 -7.14 4.78 -9.58
C ARG A 155 -8.51 5.42 -9.48
N ARG A 156 -8.96 5.77 -8.26
CA ARG A 156 -10.21 6.50 -8.06
C ARG A 156 -10.15 7.93 -8.61
N ARG A 157 -9.00 8.60 -8.49
CA ARG A 157 -8.78 9.94 -9.07
C ARG A 157 -8.76 9.87 -10.59
N ASP A 158 -7.96 8.97 -11.16
CA ASP A 158 -7.84 8.78 -12.60
C ASP A 158 -9.23 8.51 -13.25
N ARG A 159 -10.09 7.68 -12.62
CA ARG A 159 -11.47 7.45 -13.10
C ARG A 159 -12.36 8.69 -13.07
N LYS A 160 -12.23 9.55 -12.07
CA LYS A 160 -13.01 10.80 -11.98
C LYS A 160 -12.56 11.80 -13.05
N GLU A 161 -11.25 11.86 -13.33
CA GLU A 161 -10.70 12.76 -14.36
C GLU A 161 -11.07 12.31 -15.78
N SER A 162 -11.24 11.00 -16.05
CA SER A 162 -11.67 10.50 -17.37
C SER A 162 -13.17 10.62 -17.67
N THR A 163 -13.98 11.10 -16.71
CA THR A 163 -15.45 11.24 -16.87
C THR A 163 -15.87 12.71 -17.05
N ILE A 164 -14.90 13.62 -17.18
CA ILE A 164 -15.08 15.06 -17.41
C ILE A 164 -14.58 15.36 -18.83
#